data_AF-A0A7W7U9D7-F1
#
_entry.id   AF-A0A7W7U9D7-F1
#
_cell.length_a   1.000
_cell.length_b   1.000
_cell.length_c   1.000
_cell.angle_alpha   90.00
_cell.angle_beta   90.00
_cell.angle_gamma   90.00
#
_symmetry.space_group_name_H-M   'P 1'
#
loop_
_entity.id
_entity.type
_entity.pdbx_description
1 polymer ?
#
loop_
_entity_poly.entity_id
_entity_poly.type
_entity_poly.pdbx_seq_one_letter_code
_entity_poly.pdbx_strand_id
1 'polypeptide(L)'
;MNWTALGGSAATLRAYHALGVRAVNLTRFDRFARDAVREMNRIGLAVDLSGADPDTVRPALAVTRAPALLTRAAPETLPDEVLRLLGENGAVLMVAVTEDPEAAADALDRVRAEAGPHCAGVSHTTAPAAGYVPLLAELLRRGWTAQELVGLAHANATRALRETEFLARTNRIRPAAA
;
A
#
# COMPACT_ATOMS: atom_id res chain seq x y z
N MET A 1 20.29 -6.40 -7.60
CA MET A 1 19.22 -7.08 -8.35
C MET A 1 18.65 -6.13 -9.38
N ASN A 2 18.48 -6.64 -10.60
CA ASN A 2 18.02 -5.93 -11.79
C ASN A 2 16.47 -5.86 -11.77
N TRP A 3 15.84 -5.00 -12.57
CA TRP A 3 14.38 -4.96 -12.78
C TRP A 3 13.86 -6.21 -13.51
N THR A 4 14.23 -7.41 -13.06
CA THR A 4 14.09 -8.68 -13.79
C THR A 4 12.64 -9.00 -14.10
N ALA A 5 11.71 -8.72 -13.18
CA ALA A 5 10.28 -8.90 -13.42
C ALA A 5 9.74 -7.95 -14.50
N LEU A 6 10.25 -6.71 -14.58
CA LEU A 6 9.80 -5.73 -15.58
C LEU A 6 10.63 -5.74 -16.86
N GLY A 7 11.79 -6.38 -16.86
CA GLY A 7 12.77 -6.35 -17.96
C GLY A 7 13.27 -4.94 -18.31
N GLY A 8 13.13 -3.96 -17.39
CA GLY A 8 13.39 -2.55 -17.70
C GLY A 8 12.41 -1.94 -18.72
N SER A 9 11.21 -2.51 -18.88
CA SER A 9 10.23 -2.08 -19.88
C SER A 9 8.88 -1.70 -19.28
N ALA A 10 8.41 -0.50 -19.62
CA ALA A 10 7.05 -0.06 -19.31
C ALA A 10 5.98 -0.90 -20.04
N ALA A 11 6.33 -1.57 -21.15
CA ALA A 11 5.41 -2.47 -21.84
C ALA A 11 5.03 -3.68 -20.98
N THR A 12 5.95 -4.16 -20.15
CA THR A 12 5.69 -5.27 -19.21
C THR A 12 4.64 -4.87 -18.18
N LEU A 13 4.67 -3.63 -17.67
CA LEU A 13 3.64 -3.12 -16.75
C LEU A 13 2.25 -3.14 -17.39
N ARG A 14 2.16 -2.75 -18.66
CA ARG A 14 0.89 -2.80 -19.42
C ARG A 14 0.40 -4.24 -19.61
N ALA A 15 1.30 -5.16 -19.93
CA ALA A 15 0.98 -6.57 -20.08
C ALA A 15 0.48 -7.16 -18.74
N TYR A 16 1.18 -6.91 -17.64
CA TYR A 16 0.75 -7.31 -16.30
C TYR A 16 -0.62 -6.75 -15.94
N HIS A 17 -0.85 -5.46 -16.18
CA HIS A 17 -2.16 -4.85 -15.93
C HIS A 17 -3.28 -5.52 -16.75
N ALA A 18 -3.02 -5.81 -18.03
CA ALA A 18 -3.96 -6.52 -18.91
C ALA A 18 -4.26 -7.96 -18.43
N LEU A 19 -3.29 -8.61 -17.78
CA LEU A 19 -3.45 -9.92 -17.14
C LEU A 19 -4.12 -9.87 -15.76
N GLY A 20 -4.54 -8.70 -15.30
CA GLY A 20 -5.27 -8.56 -14.03
C GLY A 20 -4.42 -8.12 -12.83
N VAL A 21 -3.12 -7.88 -13.01
CA VAL A 21 -2.29 -7.31 -11.94
C VAL A 21 -2.78 -5.91 -11.60
N ARG A 22 -2.85 -5.59 -10.30
CA ARG A 22 -3.32 -4.28 -9.80
C ARG A 22 -2.32 -3.55 -8.91
N ALA A 23 -1.28 -4.23 -8.46
CA ALA A 23 -0.17 -3.62 -7.74
C ALA A 23 1.14 -4.28 -8.17
N VAL A 24 2.22 -3.50 -8.21
CA VAL A 24 3.58 -4.01 -8.45
C VAL A 24 4.49 -3.50 -7.35
N ASN A 25 5.23 -4.44 -6.76
CA ASN A 25 6.16 -4.14 -5.68
C ASN A 25 7.44 -3.49 -6.21
N LEU A 26 7.87 -2.43 -5.50
CA LEU A 26 9.02 -1.59 -5.83
C LEU A 26 9.88 -1.42 -4.57
N THR A 27 11.08 -1.97 -4.59
CA THR A 27 12.04 -1.95 -3.46
C THR A 27 13.29 -1.12 -3.72
N ARG A 28 13.36 -0.42 -4.87
CA ARG A 28 14.44 0.50 -5.22
C ARG A 28 13.92 1.65 -6.06
N PHE A 29 14.49 2.84 -5.87
CA PHE A 29 14.18 4.02 -6.67
C PHE A 29 15.35 4.52 -7.53
N ASP A 30 15.24 4.37 -8.85
CA ASP A 30 16.17 4.91 -9.85
C ASP A 30 15.42 5.69 -10.97
N ARG A 31 16.10 6.05 -12.07
CA ARG A 31 15.45 6.74 -13.21
C ARG A 31 14.32 5.89 -13.80
N PHE A 32 14.53 4.58 -13.93
CA PHE A 32 13.52 3.68 -14.47
C PHE A 32 12.33 3.56 -13.50
N ALA A 33 12.56 3.44 -12.19
CA ALA A 33 11.51 3.46 -11.17
C ALA A 33 10.60 4.68 -11.31
N ARG A 34 11.19 5.87 -11.49
CA ARG A 34 10.43 7.11 -11.66
C ARG A 34 9.49 7.04 -12.87
N ASP A 35 9.98 6.55 -14.00
CA ASP A 35 9.18 6.43 -15.21
C ASP A 35 8.17 5.27 -15.11
N ALA A 36 8.51 4.19 -14.42
CA ALA A 36 7.61 3.09 -14.09
C ALA A 36 6.44 3.56 -13.22
N VAL A 37 6.69 4.30 -12.14
CA VAL A 37 5.63 4.85 -11.26
C VAL A 37 4.69 5.78 -12.06
N ARG A 38 5.22 6.58 -12.99
CA ARG A 38 4.40 7.39 -13.89
C ARG A 38 3.51 6.55 -14.80
N GLU A 39 4.06 5.48 -15.37
CA GLU A 39 3.28 4.54 -16.18
C GLU A 39 2.21 3.82 -15.35
N MET A 40 2.54 3.41 -14.13
CA MET A 40 1.63 2.78 -13.17
C MET A 40 0.42 3.69 -12.87
N ASN A 41 0.67 4.96 -12.52
CA ASN A 41 -0.39 5.97 -12.36
C ASN A 41 -1.24 6.15 -13.63
N ARG A 42 -0.63 6.06 -14.81
CA ARG A 42 -1.32 6.25 -16.10
C ARG A 42 -2.27 5.09 -16.40
N ILE A 43 -1.87 3.85 -16.10
CA ILE A 43 -2.65 2.66 -16.45
C ILE A 43 -3.61 2.20 -15.35
N GLY A 44 -3.41 2.65 -14.10
CA GLY A 44 -4.23 2.26 -12.95
C GLY A 44 -3.63 1.09 -12.20
N LEU A 45 -2.30 1.06 -12.08
CA LEU A 45 -1.55 0.10 -11.28
C LEU A 45 -1.06 0.79 -10.00
N ALA A 46 -1.33 0.20 -8.83
CA ALA A 46 -0.86 0.72 -7.56
C ALA A 46 0.63 0.42 -7.35
N VAL A 47 1.33 1.34 -6.68
CA VAL A 47 2.71 1.12 -6.24
C VAL A 47 2.68 0.39 -4.90
N ASP A 48 3.27 -0.79 -4.82
CA ASP A 48 3.48 -1.50 -3.56
C ASP A 48 4.92 -1.25 -3.07
N LEU A 49 5.06 -0.68 -1.88
CA LEU A 49 6.35 -0.30 -1.26
C LEU A 49 6.76 -1.27 -0.14
N SER A 50 6.14 -2.45 -0.04
CA SER A 50 6.55 -3.45 0.93
C SER A 50 8.00 -3.85 0.80
N GLY A 51 8.73 -3.75 1.92
CA GLY A 51 10.16 -4.05 2.00
C GLY A 51 11.08 -2.98 1.39
N ALA A 52 10.53 -1.84 0.95
CA ALA A 52 11.33 -0.70 0.52
C ALA A 52 11.93 0.02 1.75
N ASP A 53 13.20 0.42 1.64
CA ASP A 53 13.82 1.30 2.62
C ASP A 53 13.27 2.75 2.51
N PRO A 54 13.48 3.59 3.54
CA PRO A 54 13.05 4.99 3.52
C PRO A 54 13.56 5.82 2.33
N ASP A 55 14.75 5.50 1.80
CA ASP A 55 15.34 6.21 0.65
C ASP A 55 14.66 5.84 -0.67
N THR A 56 13.94 4.72 -0.70
CA THR A 56 13.06 4.32 -1.79
C THR A 56 11.63 4.84 -1.59
N VAL A 57 11.11 4.78 -0.35
CA VAL A 57 9.73 5.20 -0.04
C VAL A 57 9.53 6.68 -0.38
N ARG A 58 10.40 7.56 0.13
CA ARG A 58 10.26 9.02 -0.05
C ARG A 58 10.16 9.45 -1.52
N PRO A 59 11.12 9.12 -2.41
CA PRO A 59 11.02 9.55 -3.80
C PRO A 59 9.91 8.83 -4.57
N ALA A 60 9.50 7.61 -4.17
CA ALA A 60 8.32 6.98 -4.74
C ALA A 60 7.04 7.76 -4.41
N LEU A 61 6.85 8.14 -3.15
CA LEU A 61 5.72 8.97 -2.71
C LEU A 61 5.72 10.36 -3.35
N ALA A 62 6.89 10.95 -3.58
CA ALA A 62 7.01 12.22 -4.29
C ALA A 62 6.58 12.16 -5.77
N VAL A 63 6.48 10.96 -6.35
CA VAL A 63 6.17 10.75 -7.77
C VAL A 63 4.81 10.11 -7.99
N THR A 64 4.37 9.20 -7.10
CA THR A 64 3.05 8.60 -7.21
C THR A 64 1.95 9.64 -6.98
N ARG A 65 0.88 9.56 -7.77
CA ARG A 65 -0.34 10.37 -7.57
C ARG A 65 -1.46 9.56 -6.94
N ALA A 66 -1.31 8.24 -6.90
CA ALA A 66 -2.25 7.32 -6.29
C ALA A 66 -1.77 6.92 -4.89
N PRO A 67 -2.70 6.50 -4.02
CA PRO A 67 -2.35 5.85 -2.76
C PRO A 67 -1.41 4.66 -2.98
N ALA A 68 -0.30 4.63 -2.25
CA ALA A 68 0.59 3.48 -2.22
C ALA A 68 -0.02 2.34 -1.39
N LEU A 69 0.44 1.12 -1.66
CA LEU A 69 0.16 -0.05 -0.84
C LEU A 69 1.46 -0.51 -0.18
N LEU A 70 1.34 -1.11 1.00
CA LEU A 70 2.38 -1.94 1.60
C LEU A 70 1.69 -3.25 1.96
N THR A 71 1.63 -4.19 1.02
CA THR A 71 0.85 -5.43 1.14
C THR A 71 1.40 -6.40 2.19
N ARG A 72 2.67 -6.23 2.56
CA ARG A 72 3.39 -6.82 3.69
C ARG A 72 4.07 -5.69 4.46
N ALA A 73 3.30 -4.96 5.26
CA ALA A 73 3.83 -3.84 6.03
C ALA A 73 4.57 -4.34 7.27
N ALA A 74 5.64 -3.62 7.63
CA ALA A 74 6.42 -3.78 8.86
C ALA A 74 6.63 -2.39 9.48
N PRO A 75 5.57 -1.72 9.98
CA PRO A 75 5.60 -0.33 10.42
C PRO A 75 6.62 -0.06 11.55
N GLU A 76 6.97 -1.08 12.33
CA GLU A 76 8.02 -1.06 13.34
C GLU A 76 9.43 -0.84 12.76
N THR A 77 9.63 -1.12 11.47
CA THR A 77 10.91 -0.91 10.78
C THR A 77 11.03 0.49 10.16
N LEU A 78 9.93 1.25 10.12
CA LEU A 78 9.87 2.57 9.49
C LEU A 78 9.95 3.70 10.54
N PRO A 79 10.73 4.76 10.29
CA PRO A 79 10.68 5.97 11.10
C PRO A 79 9.29 6.62 11.09
N ASP A 80 8.89 7.26 12.18
CA ASP A 80 7.58 7.92 12.31
C ASP A 80 7.33 8.96 11.20
N GLU A 81 8.39 9.67 10.77
CA GLU A 81 8.32 10.60 9.64
C GLU A 81 7.90 9.91 8.32
N VAL A 82 8.35 8.69 8.07
CA VAL A 82 7.94 7.93 6.89
C VAL A 82 6.49 7.47 7.00
N LEU A 83 6.05 7.08 8.20
CA LEU A 83 4.65 6.72 8.46
C LEU A 83 3.72 7.93 8.23
N ARG A 84 4.12 9.12 8.67
CA ARG A 84 3.37 10.36 8.40
C ARG A 84 3.28 10.68 6.91
N LEU A 85 4.38 10.53 6.16
CA LEU A 85 4.37 10.70 4.69
C LEU A 85 3.44 9.70 3.99
N LEU A 86 3.40 8.45 4.47
CA LEU A 86 2.45 7.45 3.99
C LEU A 86 0.99 7.84 4.32
N GLY A 87 0.78 8.41 5.51
CA GLY A 87 -0.50 9.01 5.93
C GLY A 87 -0.98 10.12 5.00
N GLU A 88 -0.10 11.06 4.67
CA GLU A 88 -0.35 12.18 3.74
C GLU A 88 -0.65 11.70 2.32
N ASN A 89 0.01 10.64 1.86
CA ASN A 89 -0.28 9.99 0.58
C ASN A 89 -1.64 9.25 0.58
N GLY A 90 -2.16 8.91 1.76
CA GLY A 90 -3.34 8.05 1.91
C GLY A 90 -3.04 6.57 1.64
N ALA A 91 -1.79 6.14 1.82
CA ALA A 91 -1.34 4.77 1.60
C ALA A 91 -2.06 3.76 2.51
N VAL A 92 -1.95 2.46 2.21
CA VAL A 92 -2.49 1.40 3.09
C VAL A 92 -1.39 0.44 3.50
N LEU A 93 -1.12 0.36 4.81
CA LEU A 93 -0.15 -0.51 5.45
C LEU A 93 -0.86 -1.78 5.92
N MET A 94 -0.65 -2.88 5.20
CA MET A 94 -1.31 -4.16 5.47
C MET A 94 -0.43 -5.02 6.40
N VAL A 95 -0.76 -5.01 7.70
CA VAL A 95 -0.04 -5.74 8.75
C VAL A 95 -0.44 -7.22 8.72
N ALA A 96 0.53 -8.12 8.88
CA ALA A 96 0.26 -9.56 8.90
C ALA A 96 -0.60 -9.96 10.10
N VAL A 97 -1.53 -10.89 9.89
CA VAL A 97 -2.28 -11.51 10.99
C VAL A 97 -1.48 -12.71 11.47
N THR A 98 -1.03 -12.66 12.73
CA THR A 98 -0.20 -13.70 13.35
C THR A 98 -0.97 -14.39 14.48
N GLU A 99 -0.36 -15.43 15.06
CA GLU A 99 -0.89 -16.09 16.27
C GLU A 99 -0.69 -15.25 17.55
N ASP A 100 0.10 -14.18 17.46
CA ASP A 100 0.31 -13.19 18.52
C ASP A 100 -0.53 -11.93 18.21
N PRO A 101 -1.78 -11.87 18.70
CA PRO A 101 -2.66 -10.74 18.43
C PRO A 101 -2.16 -9.43 19.04
N GLU A 102 -1.36 -9.48 20.11
CA GLU A 102 -0.84 -8.27 20.75
C GLU A 102 0.22 -7.62 19.87
N ALA A 103 1.17 -8.39 19.33
CA ALA A 103 2.17 -7.86 18.41
C ALA A 103 1.56 -7.26 17.14
N ALA A 104 0.55 -7.91 16.57
CA ALA A 104 -0.17 -7.37 15.41
C ALA A 104 -0.98 -6.11 15.78
N ALA A 105 -1.59 -6.07 16.96
CA ALA A 105 -2.31 -4.90 17.44
C ALA A 105 -1.37 -3.72 17.74
N ASP A 106 -0.17 -3.95 18.29
CA ASP A 106 0.84 -2.92 18.52
C ASP A 106 1.28 -2.25 17.21
N ALA A 107 1.53 -3.06 16.17
CA ALA A 107 1.86 -2.56 14.85
C ALA A 107 0.72 -1.74 14.25
N LEU A 108 -0.54 -2.18 14.41
CA LEU A 108 -1.72 -1.46 13.94
C LEU A 108 -1.97 -0.16 14.71
N ASP A 109 -1.78 -0.15 16.03
CA ASP A 109 -1.87 1.06 16.85
C ASP A 109 -0.84 2.10 16.42
N ARG A 110 0.39 1.68 16.12
CA ARG A 110 1.43 2.56 15.56
C ARG A 110 1.01 3.15 14.21
N VAL A 111 0.42 2.35 13.31
CA VAL A 111 -0.13 2.86 12.04
C VAL A 111 -1.25 3.87 12.30
N ARG A 112 -2.18 3.55 13.20
CA ARG A 112 -3.30 4.41 13.56
C ARG A 112 -2.83 5.76 14.13
N ALA A 113 -1.80 5.74 14.98
CA ALA A 113 -1.24 6.93 15.61
C ALA A 113 -0.46 7.82 14.63
N GLU A 114 0.41 7.23 13.81
CA GLU A 114 1.37 7.99 13.00
C GLU A 114 0.87 8.28 11.57
N ALA A 115 0.14 7.36 10.94
CA ALA A 115 -0.36 7.49 9.57
C ALA A 115 -1.87 7.77 9.50
N GLY A 116 -2.61 7.43 10.57
CA GLY A 116 -4.05 7.56 10.67
C GLY A 116 -4.80 6.25 10.36
N PRO A 117 -6.04 6.09 10.86
CA PRO A 117 -6.81 4.86 10.74
C PRO A 117 -7.18 4.51 9.28
N HIS A 118 -7.22 5.48 8.37
CA HIS A 118 -7.47 5.27 6.93
C HIS A 118 -6.30 4.56 6.21
N CYS A 119 -5.16 4.43 6.89
CA CYS A 119 -3.97 3.74 6.41
C CYS A 119 -3.85 2.30 6.93
N ALA A 120 -4.68 1.88 7.89
CA ALA A 120 -4.58 0.54 8.45
C ALA A 120 -5.18 -0.52 7.51
N GLY A 121 -4.50 -1.65 7.38
CA GLY A 121 -5.01 -2.84 6.70
C GLY A 121 -4.46 -4.12 7.33
N VAL A 122 -5.08 -5.26 7.03
CA VAL A 122 -4.55 -6.59 7.36
C VAL A 122 -4.13 -7.34 6.10
N SER A 123 -3.07 -8.13 6.18
CA SER A 123 -2.56 -8.95 5.08
C SER A 123 -2.64 -10.45 5.38
N HIS A 124 -1.68 -11.21 4.86
CA HIS A 124 -1.56 -12.64 4.99
C HIS A 124 -1.68 -13.14 6.43
N THR A 125 -2.09 -14.40 6.52
CA THR A 125 -2.24 -15.23 7.71
C THR A 125 -1.53 -16.56 7.42
N THR A 126 -1.32 -17.36 8.46
CA THR A 126 -1.03 -18.81 8.29
C THR A 126 -2.10 -19.50 7.44
N ALA A 127 -1.76 -20.65 6.85
CA ALA A 127 -2.69 -21.51 6.13
C ALA A 127 -2.93 -22.78 6.96
N PRO A 128 -4.15 -23.06 7.47
CA PRO A 128 -5.40 -22.32 7.25
C PRO A 128 -5.43 -20.96 7.95
N ALA A 129 -6.28 -20.06 7.44
CA ALA A 129 -6.44 -18.71 7.99
C ALA A 129 -6.84 -18.75 9.47
N ALA A 130 -6.05 -18.11 10.33
CA ALA A 130 -6.21 -18.06 11.78
C ALA A 130 -5.88 -16.65 12.30
N GLY A 131 -6.04 -16.42 13.61
CA GLY A 131 -5.61 -15.17 14.27
C GLY A 131 -6.53 -13.94 14.12
N TYR A 132 -7.43 -13.91 13.12
CA TYR A 132 -8.34 -12.76 12.92
C TYR A 132 -9.24 -12.47 14.12
N VAL A 133 -9.89 -13.50 14.70
CA VAL A 133 -10.83 -13.31 15.81
C VAL A 133 -10.10 -12.79 17.07
N PRO A 134 -8.99 -13.40 17.52
CA PRO A 134 -8.19 -12.84 18.61
C PRO A 134 -7.72 -11.41 18.34
N LEU A 135 -7.24 -11.10 17.13
CA LEU A 135 -6.79 -9.76 16.77
C LEU A 135 -7.94 -8.73 16.83
N LEU A 136 -9.11 -9.03 16.27
CA LEU A 136 -10.25 -8.12 16.30
C LEU A 136 -10.75 -7.88 17.72
N ALA A 137 -10.78 -8.92 18.56
CA ALA A 137 -11.13 -8.79 19.98
C ALA A 137 -10.14 -7.88 20.72
N GLU A 138 -8.84 -8.05 20.44
CA GLU A 138 -7.79 -7.23 21.00
C GLU A 138 -7.92 -5.75 20.59
N LEU A 139 -8.10 -5.47 19.30
CA LEU A 139 -8.30 -4.10 18.80
C LEU A 139 -9.55 -3.42 19.39
N LEU A 140 -10.66 -4.15 19.53
CA LEU A 140 -11.86 -3.65 20.23
C LEU A 140 -11.56 -3.26 21.68
N ARG A 141 -10.80 -4.10 22.39
CA ARG A 141 -10.38 -3.86 23.77
C ARG A 141 -9.45 -2.62 23.89
N ARG A 142 -8.71 -2.31 22.82
CA ARG A 142 -7.87 -1.10 22.69
C ARG A 142 -8.63 0.13 22.16
N GLY A 143 -9.95 0.05 22.01
CA GLY A 143 -10.78 1.19 21.61
C GLY A 143 -10.74 1.49 20.12
N TRP A 144 -10.46 0.51 19.27
CA TRP A 144 -10.77 0.62 17.85
C TRP A 144 -12.28 0.62 17.65
N THR A 145 -12.77 1.62 16.91
CA THR A 145 -14.20 1.75 16.59
C THR A 145 -14.61 0.74 15.51
N ALA A 146 -15.91 0.41 15.45
CA ALA A 146 -16.44 -0.44 14.39
C ALA A 146 -16.12 0.11 12.98
N GLN A 147 -16.09 1.44 12.81
CA GLN A 147 -15.74 2.08 11.55
C GLN A 147 -14.26 1.86 11.19
N GLU A 148 -13.35 2.00 12.16
CA GLU A 148 -11.92 1.73 11.93
C GLU A 148 -11.67 0.25 11.61
N LEU A 149 -12.42 -0.67 12.23
CA LEU A 149 -12.32 -2.11 11.93
C LEU A 149 -12.84 -2.46 10.54
N VAL A 150 -13.90 -1.81 10.05
CA VAL A 150 -14.35 -1.93 8.65
C VAL A 150 -13.28 -1.38 7.69
N GLY A 151 -12.68 -0.25 8.05
CA GLY A 151 -11.50 0.33 7.39
C GLY A 151 -10.39 -0.70 7.21
N LEU A 152 -9.93 -1.22 8.35
CA LEU A 152 -8.88 -2.22 8.49
C LEU A 152 -9.15 -3.48 7.66
N ALA A 153 -10.38 -4.01 7.72
CA ALA A 153 -10.72 -5.29 7.10
C ALA A 153 -10.69 -5.25 5.57
N HIS A 154 -11.22 -4.18 4.96
CA HIS A 154 -11.24 -4.09 3.50
C HIS A 154 -11.41 -2.67 2.94
N ALA A 155 -12.07 -1.77 3.66
CA ALA A 155 -12.52 -0.51 3.06
C ALA A 155 -11.35 0.41 2.69
N ASN A 156 -10.28 0.42 3.48
CA ASN A 156 -9.07 1.19 3.19
C ASN A 156 -8.35 0.67 1.93
N ALA A 157 -8.11 -0.63 1.82
CA ALA A 157 -7.48 -1.24 0.64
C ALA A 157 -8.34 -1.04 -0.62
N THR A 158 -9.66 -1.20 -0.50
CA THR A 158 -10.60 -0.98 -1.60
C THR A 158 -10.60 0.48 -2.05
N ARG A 159 -10.55 1.44 -1.11
CA ARG A 159 -10.40 2.87 -1.40
C ARG A 159 -9.14 3.14 -2.22
N ALA A 160 -7.98 2.68 -1.75
CA ALA A 160 -6.70 2.89 -2.44
C ALA A 160 -6.70 2.37 -3.88
N LEU A 161 -7.26 1.17 -4.10
CA LEU A 161 -7.38 0.59 -5.44
C LEU A 161 -8.37 1.38 -6.32
N ARG A 162 -9.52 1.78 -5.79
CA ARG A 162 -10.51 2.59 -6.53
C ARG A 162 -9.96 3.96 -6.92
N GLU A 163 -9.24 4.64 -6.02
CA GLU A 163 -8.60 5.91 -6.31
C GLU A 163 -7.53 5.77 -7.41
N THR A 164 -6.73 4.71 -7.34
CA THR A 164 -5.74 4.36 -8.38
C THR A 164 -6.40 4.21 -9.76
N GLU A 165 -7.48 3.44 -9.85
CA GLU A 165 -8.23 3.26 -11.09
C GLU A 165 -8.89 4.56 -11.58
N PHE A 166 -9.45 5.34 -10.66
CA PHE A 166 -10.12 6.61 -10.97
C PHE A 166 -9.13 7.65 -11.55
N LEU A 167 -7.95 7.78 -10.97
CA LEU A 167 -6.89 8.67 -11.47
C LEU A 167 -6.46 8.28 -12.89
N ALA A 168 -6.31 6.99 -13.16
CA ALA A 168 -5.96 6.48 -14.49
C ALA A 168 -7.05 6.73 -15.55
N ARG A 169 -8.34 6.70 -15.16
CA ARG A 169 -9.45 7.04 -16.05
C ARG A 169 -9.53 8.55 -16.31
N THR A 170 -9.37 9.36 -15.28
CA THR A 170 -9.43 10.83 -15.40
C THR A 170 -8.32 11.38 -16.29
N ASN A 171 -7.11 10.82 -16.18
CA ASN A 171 -5.99 11.17 -17.05
C ASN A 171 -6.17 10.73 -18.52
N ARG A 172 -7.06 9.75 -18.80
CA ARG A 172 -7.41 9.37 -20.18
C ARG A 172 -8.45 10.32 -20.81
N ILE A 173 -9.30 10.93 -19.99
CA ILE A 173 -10.41 11.78 -20.45
C ILE A 173 -9.95 13.23 -20.64
N ARG A 174 -8.98 13.72 -19.86
CA ARG A 174 -8.28 14.97 -20.18
C ARG A 174 -7.36 14.72 -21.38
N PRO A 175 -7.61 15.28 -22.57
CA PRO A 175 -6.59 15.32 -23.60
C PRO A 175 -5.40 16.08 -23.02
N ALA A 176 -4.18 15.74 -23.45
CA ALA A 176 -3.05 16.63 -23.26
C ALA A 176 -3.49 18.02 -23.75
N ALA A 177 -3.58 18.99 -22.86
CA ALA A 177 -3.70 20.38 -23.27
C ALA A 177 -2.52 20.63 -24.21
N ALA A 178 -2.86 20.96 -25.46
CA ALA A 178 -1.92 21.22 -26.55
C ALA A 178 -0.97 22.37 -26.22
#